data_AF-A0A2M7LKI1-F1
#
_entry.id   AF-A0A2M7LKI1-F1
#
_cell.length_a   1.000
_cell.length_b   1.000
_cell.length_c   1.000
_cell.angle_alpha   90.00
_cell.angle_beta   90.00
_cell.angle_gamma   90.00
#
_symmetry.space_group_name_H-M   'P 1'
#
loop_
_entity.id
_entity.type
_entity.pdbx_description
1 polymer ?
#
loop_
_entity_poly.entity_id
_entity_poly.type
_entity_poly.pdbx_seq_one_letter_code
_entity_poly.pdbx_strand_id
1 'polypeptide(L)'
;MSIYTKDHSRVSASKWIYEKISYGSTILTEYWDDPLPLMVSDPRTRNYMGKEVHIFDPDSSDKWNIINEQLASADYYIMSSNRGWGSIGEASERYPTTSLFYKKMFEGTNGFMLAKEFTSYPSLRYLGIPIDFPDQWAEEAFTVYDHPQVLIFKKNKTQ
;
A
#
# COMPACT_ATOMS: atom_id res chain seq x y z
N MET A 1 30.47 -5.05 -3.68
CA MET A 1 29.32 -4.43 -4.35
C MET A 1 28.10 -5.32 -4.18
N SER A 2 27.25 -5.04 -3.21
CA SER A 2 26.01 -5.80 -2.93
C SER A 2 24.91 -4.80 -2.62
N ILE A 3 24.43 -4.10 -3.67
CA ILE A 3 23.31 -3.16 -3.56
C ILE A 3 21.97 -3.89 -3.84
N TYR A 4 21.98 -5.17 -4.24
CA TYR A 4 20.80 -5.87 -4.79
C TYR A 4 20.68 -7.35 -4.42
N THR A 5 20.69 -7.72 -3.13
CA THR A 5 20.38 -9.11 -2.75
C THR A 5 18.91 -9.35 -2.46
N LYS A 6 18.10 -8.29 -2.33
CA LYS A 6 16.67 -8.35 -2.07
C LYS A 6 15.92 -7.48 -3.07
N ASP A 7 14.83 -8.03 -3.62
CA ASP A 7 13.93 -7.26 -4.46
C ASP A 7 13.32 -6.10 -3.68
N HIS A 8 13.20 -4.94 -4.33
CA HIS A 8 12.45 -3.80 -3.82
C HIS A 8 11.02 -4.24 -3.39
N SER A 9 10.49 -3.68 -2.31
CA SER A 9 9.19 -4.12 -1.74
C SER A 9 8.07 -4.10 -2.77
N ARG A 10 8.01 -3.07 -3.62
CA ARG A 10 7.02 -2.96 -4.71
C ARG A 10 7.17 -4.06 -5.77
N VAL A 11 8.39 -4.50 -6.07
CA VAL A 11 8.64 -5.63 -7.00
C VAL A 11 8.16 -6.94 -6.38
N SER A 12 8.51 -7.19 -5.11
CA SER A 12 8.04 -8.36 -4.36
C SER A 12 6.52 -8.41 -4.26
N ALA A 13 5.90 -7.27 -3.94
CA ALA A 13 4.45 -7.13 -3.89
C ALA A 13 3.79 -7.39 -5.24
N SER A 14 4.35 -6.86 -6.33
CA SER A 14 3.83 -7.08 -7.68
C SER A 14 3.86 -8.55 -8.09
N LYS A 15 4.97 -9.26 -7.80
CA LYS A 15 5.07 -10.70 -8.03
C LYS A 15 3.99 -11.47 -7.25
N TRP A 16 3.76 -11.11 -5.99
CA TRP A 16 2.72 -11.72 -5.17
C TRP A 16 1.31 -11.41 -5.67
N ILE A 17 1.04 -10.18 -6.11
CA ILE A 17 -0.25 -9.78 -6.71
C ILE A 17 -0.55 -10.67 -7.92
N TYR A 18 0.43 -10.82 -8.83
CA TYR A 18 0.27 -11.70 -9.98
C TYR A 18 -0.01 -13.15 -9.56
N GLU A 19 0.65 -13.66 -8.53
CA GLU A 19 0.47 -15.05 -8.09
C GLU A 19 -0.86 -15.29 -7.36
N LYS A 20 -1.32 -14.34 -6.53
CA LYS A 20 -2.38 -14.57 -5.53
C LYS A 20 -3.69 -13.83 -5.80
N ILE A 21 -3.66 -12.74 -6.56
CA ILE A 21 -4.87 -11.94 -6.84
C ILE A 21 -5.42 -12.34 -8.22
N SER A 22 -6.70 -12.76 -8.22
CA SER A 22 -7.43 -13.11 -9.43
C SER A 22 -7.50 -11.96 -10.43
N TYR A 23 -7.50 -12.29 -11.72
CA TYR A 23 -7.66 -11.28 -12.77
C TYR A 23 -9.07 -10.69 -12.75
N GLY A 24 -9.19 -9.44 -13.20
CA GLY A 24 -10.45 -8.71 -13.13
C GLY A 24 -10.81 -8.19 -11.75
N SER A 25 -10.01 -8.45 -10.71
CA SER A 25 -10.20 -7.80 -9.41
C SER A 25 -10.03 -6.29 -9.51
N THR A 26 -10.87 -5.56 -8.77
CA THR A 26 -10.75 -4.10 -8.62
C THR A 26 -9.72 -3.80 -7.52
N ILE A 27 -8.67 -3.08 -7.90
CA ILE A 27 -7.58 -2.70 -7.00
C ILE A 27 -7.59 -1.18 -6.84
N LEU A 28 -7.68 -0.71 -5.60
CA LEU A 28 -7.48 0.69 -5.26
C LEU A 28 -6.02 0.97 -4.92
N THR A 29 -5.49 2.07 -5.44
CA THR A 29 -4.16 2.61 -5.13
C THR A 29 -4.28 4.08 -4.76
N GLU A 30 -3.33 4.63 -4.02
CA GLU A 30 -3.38 6.03 -3.59
C GLU A 30 -2.81 6.96 -4.67
N TYR A 31 -3.58 7.98 -5.05
CA TYR A 31 -3.10 9.06 -5.92
C TYR A 31 -1.91 9.76 -5.25
N TRP A 32 -0.84 10.02 -6.01
CA TRP A 32 0.51 10.45 -5.56
C TRP A 32 1.45 9.37 -5.00
N ASP A 33 1.01 8.12 -4.88
CA ASP A 33 1.90 6.99 -4.60
C ASP A 33 2.10 6.14 -5.87
N ASP A 34 2.97 5.12 -5.80
CA ASP A 34 3.24 4.26 -6.95
C ASP A 34 2.16 3.15 -7.08
N PRO A 35 1.37 3.13 -8.18
CA PRO A 35 0.35 2.11 -8.36
C PRO A 35 0.96 0.72 -8.55
N LEU A 36 0.35 -0.30 -7.94
CA LEU A 36 0.74 -1.70 -8.05
C LEU A 36 -0.38 -2.53 -8.69
N PRO A 37 -0.06 -3.61 -9.45
CA PRO A 37 1.28 -4.19 -9.64
C PRO A 37 2.13 -3.48 -10.71
N LEU A 38 3.45 -3.43 -10.49
CA LEU A 38 4.47 -3.06 -11.48
C LEU A 38 4.61 -4.16 -12.54
N MET A 39 4.96 -3.77 -13.77
CA MET A 39 5.26 -4.70 -14.89
C MET A 39 6.59 -5.43 -14.69
N VAL A 40 6.61 -6.43 -13.81
CA VAL A 40 7.82 -7.22 -13.44
C VAL A 40 7.80 -8.65 -13.97
N SER A 41 6.76 -9.03 -14.71
CA SER A 41 6.63 -10.33 -15.39
C SER A 41 5.99 -10.15 -16.78
N ASP A 42 5.93 -11.21 -17.57
CA ASP A 42 5.57 -11.21 -19.00
C ASP A 42 4.45 -10.21 -19.37
N PRO A 43 4.65 -9.32 -20.37
CA PRO A 43 3.69 -8.29 -20.77
C PRO A 43 2.34 -8.82 -21.22
N ARG A 44 2.21 -10.14 -21.46
CA ARG A 44 0.96 -10.80 -21.84
C ARG A 44 -0.03 -10.97 -20.70
N THR A 45 0.31 -10.55 -19.48
CA THR A 45 -0.45 -10.92 -18.31
C THR A 45 -1.05 -9.75 -17.52
N ARG A 46 -2.39 -9.63 -17.68
CA ARG A 46 -3.42 -9.52 -16.63
C ARG A 46 -4.01 -8.12 -16.41
N ASN A 47 -5.22 -7.93 -16.94
CA ASN A 47 -6.09 -6.76 -16.74
C ASN A 47 -6.60 -6.73 -15.28
N TYR A 48 -5.99 -5.91 -14.44
CA TYR A 48 -6.60 -5.46 -13.18
C TYR A 48 -7.35 -4.15 -13.43
N MET A 49 -8.48 -3.95 -12.75
CA MET A 49 -9.16 -2.66 -12.78
C MET A 49 -8.54 -1.77 -11.69
N GLY A 50 -7.44 -1.10 -12.03
CA GLY A 50 -6.81 -0.11 -11.16
C GLY A 50 -7.65 1.16 -11.08
N LYS A 51 -7.92 1.63 -9.86
CA LYS A 51 -8.52 2.95 -9.61
C LYS A 51 -7.71 3.68 -8.54
N GLU A 52 -7.51 4.96 -8.75
CA GLU A 52 -6.79 5.80 -7.79
C GLU A 52 -7.78 6.45 -6.81
N VAL A 53 -7.43 6.44 -5.53
CA VAL A 53 -8.14 7.15 -4.47
C VAL A 53 -7.40 8.45 -4.15
N HIS A 54 -8.13 9.56 -4.15
CA HIS A 54 -7.56 10.89 -3.96
C HIS A 54 -7.51 11.26 -2.47
N ILE A 55 -6.66 10.57 -1.71
CA ILE A 55 -6.57 10.73 -0.24
C ILE A 55 -6.03 12.10 0.19
N PHE A 56 -5.26 12.78 -0.67
CA PHE A 56 -4.66 14.10 -0.41
C PHE A 56 -5.60 15.28 -0.64
N ASP A 57 -6.76 15.07 -1.28
CA ASP A 57 -7.74 16.13 -1.46
C ASP A 57 -8.30 16.57 -0.08
N PRO A 58 -8.70 17.83 0.11
CA PRO A 58 -9.27 18.29 1.37
C PRO A 58 -10.46 17.43 1.83
N ASP A 59 -10.55 17.17 3.14
CA ASP A 59 -11.66 16.41 3.68
C ASP A 59 -12.99 17.15 3.48
N SER A 60 -13.91 16.49 2.79
CA SER A 60 -15.25 16.96 2.48
C SER A 60 -16.21 15.77 2.33
N SER A 61 -17.51 16.02 2.48
CA SER A 61 -18.53 14.99 2.23
C SER A 61 -18.44 14.43 0.81
N ASP A 62 -18.16 15.28 -0.17
CA ASP A 62 -18.13 14.91 -1.58
C ASP A 62 -16.96 13.98 -1.89
N LYS A 63 -15.77 14.30 -1.37
CA LYS A 63 -14.60 13.41 -1.42
C LYS A 63 -14.95 12.04 -0.85
N TRP A 64 -15.55 12.00 0.34
CA TRP A 64 -15.84 10.75 1.03
C TRP A 64 -16.98 9.95 0.38
N ASN A 65 -17.94 10.59 -0.28
CA ASN A 65 -18.93 9.89 -1.10
C ASN A 65 -18.25 9.12 -2.23
N ILE A 66 -17.34 9.76 -2.96
CA ILE A 66 -16.57 9.14 -4.05
C ILE A 66 -15.69 8.00 -3.52
N ILE A 67 -14.91 8.26 -2.45
CA ILE A 67 -14.03 7.24 -1.86
C ILE A 67 -14.85 6.05 -1.35
N ASN A 68 -15.99 6.27 -0.71
CA ASN A 68 -16.84 5.19 -0.22
C ASN A 68 -17.42 4.34 -1.36
N GLU A 69 -17.79 4.94 -2.49
CA GLU A 69 -18.22 4.20 -3.70
C GLU A 69 -17.07 3.37 -4.29
N GLN A 70 -15.85 3.92 -4.31
CA GLN A 70 -14.65 3.20 -4.72
C GLN A 70 -14.39 2.01 -3.79
N LEU A 71 -14.38 2.22 -2.47
CA LEU A 71 -14.22 1.17 -1.45
C LEU A 71 -15.33 0.10 -1.53
N ALA A 72 -16.56 0.50 -1.88
CA ALA A 72 -17.68 -0.41 -2.05
C ALA A 72 -17.49 -1.35 -3.25
N SER A 73 -16.86 -0.88 -4.34
CA SER A 73 -16.62 -1.67 -5.55
C SER A 73 -15.25 -2.38 -5.60
N ALA A 74 -14.36 -2.10 -4.65
CA ALA A 74 -13.02 -2.65 -4.59
C ALA A 74 -12.95 -4.06 -4.00
N ASP A 75 -12.03 -4.88 -4.52
CA ASP A 75 -11.65 -6.16 -3.90
C ASP A 75 -10.41 -6.01 -3.01
N TYR A 76 -9.51 -5.10 -3.39
CA TYR A 76 -8.25 -4.83 -2.71
C TYR A 76 -7.98 -3.33 -2.60
N TYR A 77 -7.31 -2.93 -1.52
CA TYR A 77 -6.75 -1.60 -1.33
C TYR A 77 -5.24 -1.75 -1.09
N ILE A 78 -4.43 -1.08 -1.89
CA ILE A 78 -2.98 -1.18 -1.84
C ILE A 78 -2.37 0.17 -1.47
N MET A 79 -1.58 0.10 -0.42
CA MET A 79 -0.77 1.15 0.17
C MET A 79 0.67 0.84 -0.20
N SER A 80 1.26 1.53 -1.18
CA SER A 80 2.56 1.12 -1.74
C SER A 80 3.76 1.68 -0.97
N SER A 81 3.54 2.71 -0.16
CA SER A 81 4.49 3.31 0.78
C SER A 81 3.78 4.13 1.83
N ASN A 82 4.50 4.54 2.88
CA ASN A 82 3.94 5.36 3.96
C ASN A 82 3.58 6.81 3.58
N ARG A 83 3.67 7.19 2.30
CA ARG A 83 3.40 8.56 1.84
C ARG A 83 2.03 9.05 2.32
N GLY A 84 0.98 8.25 2.11
CA GLY A 84 -0.39 8.61 2.48
C GLY A 84 -0.58 8.67 3.99
N TRP A 85 -0.51 7.53 4.66
CA TRP A 85 -0.82 7.44 6.10
C TRP A 85 0.20 8.12 7.01
N GLY A 86 1.47 8.21 6.60
CA GLY A 86 2.50 8.89 7.36
C GLY A 86 2.23 10.40 7.41
N SER A 87 2.15 11.04 6.25
CA SER A 87 1.95 12.50 6.17
C SER A 87 0.57 12.96 6.66
N ILE A 88 -0.49 12.23 6.30
CA ILE A 88 -1.86 12.56 6.72
C ILE A 88 -2.09 12.23 8.21
N GLY A 89 -1.41 11.22 8.74
CA GLY A 89 -1.44 10.92 10.17
C GLY A 89 -0.93 12.10 11.01
N GLU A 90 0.19 12.69 10.61
CA GLU A 90 0.78 13.87 11.25
C GLU A 90 -0.10 15.12 11.09
N ALA A 91 -0.73 15.29 9.92
CA ALA A 91 -1.61 16.43 9.62
C ALA A 91 -3.09 16.19 9.97
N SER A 92 -3.38 15.43 11.04
CA SER A 92 -4.74 15.02 11.39
C SER A 92 -5.73 16.16 11.68
N GLU A 93 -5.25 17.32 12.13
CA GLU A 93 -6.10 18.52 12.29
C GLU A 93 -6.68 19.01 10.95
N ARG A 94 -5.93 18.82 9.86
CA ARG A 94 -6.32 19.21 8.50
C ARG A 94 -7.11 18.12 7.77
N TYR A 95 -6.85 16.85 8.10
CA TYR A 95 -7.46 15.68 7.45
C TYR A 95 -8.11 14.71 8.45
N PRO A 96 -9.02 15.18 9.32
CA PRO A 96 -9.52 14.38 10.45
C PRO A 96 -10.24 13.09 10.02
N THR A 97 -10.94 13.13 8.88
CA THR A 97 -11.69 11.97 8.37
C THR A 97 -10.74 10.98 7.69
N THR A 98 -9.75 11.47 6.94
CA THR A 98 -8.74 10.60 6.31
C THR A 98 -7.83 9.94 7.35
N SER A 99 -7.41 10.64 8.39
CA SER A 99 -6.65 10.04 9.48
C SER A 99 -7.46 8.96 10.20
N LEU A 100 -8.77 9.18 10.42
CA LEU A 100 -9.66 8.16 10.98
C LEU A 100 -9.82 6.96 10.05
N PHE A 101 -9.88 7.17 8.74
CA PHE A 101 -9.92 6.09 7.76
C PHE A 101 -8.68 5.20 7.85
N TYR A 102 -7.47 5.78 7.88
CA TYR A 102 -6.24 5.01 8.06
C TYR A 102 -6.22 4.23 9.37
N LYS A 103 -6.64 4.85 10.47
CA LYS A 103 -6.77 4.17 11.75
C LYS A 103 -7.66 2.93 11.64
N LYS A 104 -8.85 3.07 11.01
CA LYS A 104 -9.78 1.94 10.80
C LYS A 104 -9.24 0.89 9.83
N MET A 105 -8.48 1.28 8.80
CA MET A 105 -7.80 0.34 7.89
C MET A 105 -6.82 -0.55 8.67
N PHE A 106 -6.00 0.04 9.54
CA PHE A 106 -5.00 -0.69 10.34
C PHE A 106 -5.63 -1.52 11.46
N GLU A 107 -6.73 -1.06 12.05
CA GLU A 107 -7.52 -1.84 13.01
C GLU A 107 -8.33 -2.97 12.34
N GLY A 108 -8.48 -2.95 11.02
CA GLY A 108 -9.30 -3.90 10.28
C GLY A 108 -10.81 -3.73 10.49
N THR A 109 -11.26 -2.54 10.90
CA THR A 109 -12.65 -2.26 11.31
C THR A 109 -13.50 -1.62 10.22
N ASN A 110 -12.95 -1.39 9.03
CA ASN A 110 -13.67 -0.81 7.89
C ASN A 110 -14.01 -1.81 6.77
N GLY A 111 -13.97 -3.11 7.08
CA GLY A 111 -14.29 -4.17 6.11
C GLY A 111 -13.13 -4.56 5.21
N PHE A 112 -11.92 -4.07 5.48
CA PHE A 112 -10.68 -4.55 4.86
C PHE A 112 -9.79 -5.20 5.93
N MET A 113 -9.09 -6.28 5.56
CA MET A 113 -8.10 -6.94 6.40
C MET A 113 -6.75 -6.98 5.69
N LEU A 114 -5.66 -6.83 6.46
CA LEU A 114 -4.32 -6.95 5.93
C LEU A 114 -4.09 -8.37 5.42
N ALA A 115 -3.91 -8.51 4.10
CA ALA A 115 -3.66 -9.79 3.45
C ALA A 115 -2.16 -10.07 3.35
N LYS A 116 -1.35 -9.03 3.12
CA LYS A 116 0.10 -9.16 3.01
C LYS A 116 0.82 -7.84 3.26
N GLU A 117 2.00 -7.93 3.86
CA GLU A 117 2.94 -6.82 4.03
C GLU A 117 4.28 -7.19 3.38
N PHE A 118 4.92 -6.20 2.75
CA PHE A 118 6.27 -6.29 2.22
C PHE A 118 7.12 -5.13 2.72
N THR A 119 8.28 -5.47 3.26
CA THR A 119 9.29 -4.50 3.72
C THR A 119 10.67 -4.94 3.25
N SER A 120 11.54 -3.96 2.99
CA SER A 120 12.93 -4.19 2.63
C SER A 120 13.87 -3.38 3.53
N TYR A 121 13.79 -3.66 4.83
CA TYR A 121 14.69 -3.05 5.80
C TYR A 121 16.17 -3.39 5.56
N PRO A 122 17.09 -2.46 5.86
CA PRO A 122 18.50 -2.79 6.03
C PRO A 122 18.65 -3.97 6.98
N SER A 123 19.52 -4.93 6.65
CA SER A 123 19.72 -6.11 7.49
C SER A 123 21.17 -6.59 7.48
N LEU A 124 21.59 -7.22 8.56
CA LEU A 124 22.89 -7.93 8.66
C LEU A 124 22.77 -9.40 8.24
N ARG A 125 21.66 -9.79 7.61
CA ARG A 125 21.44 -11.18 7.18
C ARG A 125 22.50 -11.66 6.19
N TYR A 126 23.07 -10.76 5.39
CA TYR A 126 24.19 -11.07 4.50
C TYR A 126 25.47 -11.50 5.24
N LEU A 127 25.60 -11.14 6.52
CA LEU A 127 26.67 -11.59 7.42
C LEU A 127 26.27 -12.84 8.24
N GLY A 128 25.11 -13.45 7.95
CA GLY A 128 24.56 -14.57 8.73
C GLY A 128 23.90 -14.16 10.04
N ILE A 129 23.72 -12.85 10.29
CA ILE A 129 23.12 -12.31 11.50
C ILE A 129 21.64 -11.98 11.22
N PRO A 130 20.66 -12.61 11.89
CA PRO A 130 19.23 -12.42 11.61
C PRO A 130 18.69 -11.13 12.28
N ILE A 131 19.33 -10.00 12.02
CA ILE A 131 18.92 -8.67 12.52
C ILE A 131 18.52 -7.81 11.33
N ASP A 132 17.30 -7.27 11.41
CA ASP A 132 16.76 -6.26 10.50
C ASP A 132 16.69 -4.92 11.27
N PHE A 133 16.90 -3.80 10.59
CA PHE A 133 16.82 -2.46 11.17
C PHE A 133 15.61 -1.73 10.59
N PRO A 134 14.46 -1.70 11.29
CA PRO A 134 13.32 -0.91 10.86
C PRO A 134 13.70 0.57 10.82
N ASP A 135 13.50 1.20 9.67
CA ASP A 135 13.83 2.59 9.38
C ASP A 135 12.60 3.39 8.96
N GLN A 136 11.39 2.93 9.31
CA GLN A 136 10.14 3.66 9.06
C GLN A 136 10.03 5.00 9.82
N TRP A 137 10.99 5.31 10.69
CA TRP A 137 11.18 6.61 11.35
C TRP A 137 12.09 7.56 10.56
N ALA A 138 12.69 7.10 9.46
CA ALA A 138 13.54 7.91 8.61
C ALA A 138 12.72 8.94 7.82
N GLU A 139 13.42 9.87 7.19
CA GLU A 139 12.83 10.89 6.30
C GLU A 139 12.04 10.24 5.16
N GLU A 140 10.97 10.92 4.69
CA GLU A 140 10.06 10.44 3.64
C GLU A 140 10.81 9.91 2.41
N ALA A 141 11.92 10.53 2.01
CA ALA A 141 12.70 10.08 0.87
C ALA A 141 13.14 8.60 1.00
N PHE A 142 13.54 8.17 2.19
CA PHE A 142 13.93 6.80 2.47
C PHE A 142 12.72 5.87 2.57
N THR A 143 11.68 6.28 3.28
CA THR A 143 10.51 5.41 3.54
C THR A 143 9.58 5.29 2.34
N VAL A 144 9.67 6.18 1.36
CA VAL A 144 8.84 6.17 0.14
C VAL A 144 9.57 5.62 -1.07
N TYR A 145 10.85 5.96 -1.27
CA TYR A 145 11.58 5.57 -2.49
C TYR A 145 12.57 4.42 -2.28
N ASP A 146 13.30 4.41 -1.17
CA ASP A 146 14.34 3.39 -0.96
C ASP A 146 13.78 2.12 -0.32
N HIS A 147 13.06 2.26 0.80
CA HIS A 147 12.54 1.16 1.62
C HIS A 147 11.03 1.26 1.89
N PRO A 148 10.18 1.30 0.84
CA PRO A 148 8.75 1.38 1.03
C PRO A 148 8.19 0.17 1.76
N GLN A 149 7.31 0.45 2.72
CA GLN A 149 6.40 -0.54 3.29
C GLN A 149 5.17 -0.65 2.39
N VAL A 150 5.01 -1.80 1.74
CA VAL A 150 3.82 -2.10 0.94
C VAL A 150 2.83 -2.89 1.79
N LEU A 151 1.61 -2.38 1.93
CA LEU A 151 0.50 -3.04 2.61
C LEU A 151 -0.60 -3.36 1.60
N ILE A 152 -0.98 -4.62 1.52
CA ILE A 152 -2.07 -5.10 0.67
C ILE A 152 -3.23 -5.51 1.56
N PHE A 153 -4.34 -4.79 1.46
CA PHE A 153 -5.57 -5.09 2.16
C PHE A 153 -6.56 -5.77 1.23
N LYS A 154 -7.24 -6.79 1.73
CA LYS A 154 -8.30 -7.51 1.02
C LYS A 154 -9.64 -7.18 1.66
N LYS A 155 -10.65 -6.93 0.83
CA LYS A 155 -12.01 -6.73 1.30
C LYS A 155 -12.57 -8.01 1.93
N ASN A 156 -13.18 -7.86 3.10
CA ASN A 156 -13.94 -8.91 3.74
C ASN A 156 -15.19 -9.15 2.90
N LYS A 157 -15.34 -10.37 2.39
CA LYS A 157 -16.65 -10.80 1.92
C LYS A 157 -17.51 -10.96 3.16
N THR A 158 -18.42 -10.02 3.39
CA THR A 158 -19.51 -10.23 4.34
C THR A 158 -20.20 -11.54 3.90
N GLN A 159 -20.26 -12.52 4.82
CA GLN A 159 -21.08 -13.71 4.61
C GLN A 159 -22.55 -13.31 4.49
#